data_AF-A0A7X0NIS9-F1
#
_entry.id   AF-A0A7X0NIS9-F1
#
_cell.length_a   1.000
_cell.length_b   1.000
_cell.length_c   1.000
_cell.angle_alpha   90.00
_cell.angle_beta   90.00
_cell.angle_gamma   90.00
#
_symmetry.space_group_name_H-M   'P 1'
#
loop_
_entity.id
_entity.type
_entity.pdbx_description
1 polymer ?
#
loop_
_entity_poly.entity_id
_entity_poly.type
_entity_poly.pdbx_seq_one_letter_code
_entity_poly.pdbx_strand_id
1 'polypeptide(L)'
;MNSIKKKLSRYLSISISILLVSILLATDISVDTWISSEFDRAMTNKASLLETLVEEDEQEVDFDFAGEFMPEFEGKENPEYYQLWHKNKVFEKSDTLALFEVNELPRLTVNLGESKFKNITLPDGRSGRMI
;
A
#
# COMPACT_ATOMS: atom_id res chain seq x y z
N MET A 1 -55.21 7.44 19.66
CA MET A 1 -55.08 6.25 20.53
C MET A 1 -53.78 5.52 20.15
N ASN A 2 -52.65 5.88 20.77
CA ASN A 2 -51.37 5.24 20.47
C ASN A 2 -51.26 3.95 21.28
N SER A 3 -51.50 2.81 20.63
CA SER A 3 -51.39 1.49 21.26
C SER A 3 -49.97 1.29 21.80
N ILE A 4 -49.86 0.95 23.09
CA ILE A 4 -48.59 0.63 23.79
C ILE A 4 -47.77 -0.40 23.00
N LYS A 5 -48.44 -1.36 22.34
CA LYS A 5 -47.82 -2.36 21.47
C LYS A 5 -47.08 -1.74 20.28
N LYS A 6 -47.65 -0.68 19.66
CA LYS A 6 -47.05 0.03 18.51
C LYS A 6 -45.86 0.89 18.94
N LYS A 7 -45.92 1.48 20.14
CA LYS A 7 -44.81 2.23 20.73
C LYS A 7 -43.63 1.31 21.07
N LEU A 8 -43.91 0.15 21.69
CA LEU A 8 -42.90 -0.86 22.02
C LEU A 8 -42.25 -1.46 20.76
N SER A 9 -43.05 -1.88 19.78
CA SER A 9 -42.54 -2.40 18.51
C SER A 9 -41.68 -1.38 17.79
N ARG A 10 -42.08 -0.10 17.75
CA ARG A 10 -41.29 0.97 17.14
C ARG A 10 -39.93 1.16 17.83
N TYR A 11 -39.87 1.18 19.16
CA TYR A 11 -38.60 1.30 19.86
C TYR A 11 -37.69 0.09 19.63
N LEU A 12 -38.25 -1.12 19.67
CA LEU A 12 -37.49 -2.34 19.41
C LEU A 12 -36.91 -2.35 17.99
N SER A 13 -37.70 -1.99 16.99
CA SER A 13 -37.24 -1.88 15.60
C SER A 13 -36.15 -0.82 15.43
N ILE A 14 -36.28 0.33 16.08
CA ILE A 14 -35.26 1.39 16.05
C ILE A 14 -33.98 0.90 16.71
N SER A 15 -34.05 0.28 17.89
CA SER A 15 -32.88 -0.24 18.61
C SER A 15 -32.13 -1.29 17.80
N ILE A 16 -32.85 -2.24 17.18
CA ILE A 16 -32.23 -3.26 16.30
C ILE A 16 -31.60 -2.59 15.08
N SER A 17 -32.27 -1.61 14.47
CA SER A 17 -31.74 -0.90 13.30
C SER A 17 -30.46 -0.15 13.64
N ILE A 18 -30.43 0.55 14.78
CA ILE A 18 -29.24 1.24 15.27
C ILE A 18 -28.11 0.24 15.50
N LEU A 19 -28.40 -0.87 16.18
CA LEU A 19 -27.41 -1.91 16.45
C LEU A 19 -26.83 -2.49 15.17
N LEU A 20 -27.68 -2.78 14.16
CA LEU A 20 -27.23 -3.26 12.86
C LEU A 20 -26.34 -2.25 12.15
N VAL A 21 -26.75 -0.97 12.10
CA VAL A 21 -25.94 0.10 11.49
C VAL A 21 -24.60 0.25 12.21
N SER A 22 -24.58 0.20 13.54
CA SER A 22 -23.35 0.27 14.32
C SER A 22 -22.40 -0.88 14.03
N ILE A 23 -22.91 -2.11 13.91
CA ILE A 23 -22.08 -3.27 13.56
C ILE A 23 -21.51 -3.11 12.14
N LEU A 24 -22.35 -2.72 11.16
CA LEU A 24 -21.90 -2.52 9.78
C LEU A 24 -20.80 -1.46 9.70
N LEU A 25 -20.97 -0.32 10.39
CA LEU A 25 -19.95 0.73 10.45
C LEU A 25 -18.67 0.27 11.15
N ALA A 26 -18.79 -0.47 12.26
CA ALA A 26 -17.63 -1.00 12.96
C ALA A 26 -16.86 -1.98 12.07
N THR A 27 -17.56 -2.84 11.33
CA THR A 27 -16.95 -3.78 10.39
C THR A 27 -16.23 -3.04 9.27
N ASP A 28 -16.90 -2.08 8.62
CA ASP A 28 -16.34 -1.28 7.52
C ASP A 28 -15.01 -0.62 7.91
N ILE A 29 -15.00 0.14 9.01
CA ILE A 29 -13.80 0.80 9.52
C ILE A 29 -12.70 -0.21 9.88
N SER A 30 -13.07 -1.34 10.50
CA SER A 30 -12.10 -2.35 10.93
C SER A 30 -11.44 -3.02 9.72
N VAL A 31 -12.22 -3.34 8.69
CA VAL A 31 -11.73 -3.97 7.46
C VAL A 31 -10.82 -3.01 6.71
N ASP A 32 -11.22 -1.76 6.50
CA ASP A 32 -10.40 -0.77 5.79
C ASP A 32 -9.05 -0.51 6.49
N THR A 33 -9.09 -0.43 7.82
CA THR A 33 -7.88 -0.25 8.64
C THR A 33 -6.98 -1.47 8.55
N TRP A 34 -7.54 -2.68 8.63
CA TRP A 34 -6.79 -3.92 8.54
C TRP A 34 -6.15 -4.10 7.15
N ILE A 35 -6.91 -3.88 6.07
CA ILE A 35 -6.40 -3.97 4.69
C ILE A 35 -5.25 -2.97 4.48
N SER A 36 -5.42 -1.73 4.93
CA SER A 36 -4.38 -0.71 4.79
C SER A 36 -3.10 -1.08 5.55
N SER A 37 -3.24 -1.63 6.76
CA SER A 37 -2.11 -2.09 7.56
C SER A 37 -1.43 -3.32 6.95
N GLU A 38 -2.19 -4.22 6.35
CA GLU A 38 -1.65 -5.40 5.66
C GLU A 38 -0.85 -5.00 4.43
N PHE A 39 -1.38 -4.04 3.67
CA PHE A 39 -0.71 -3.48 2.51
C PHE A 39 0.61 -2.78 2.89
N ASP A 40 0.59 -1.95 3.93
CA ASP A 40 1.80 -1.30 4.45
C ASP A 40 2.85 -2.32 4.90
N ARG A 41 2.43 -3.39 5.60
CA ARG A 41 3.32 -4.48 6.00
C ARG A 41 3.92 -5.22 4.81
N ALA A 42 3.13 -5.50 3.78
CA ALA A 42 3.61 -6.14 2.56
C ALA A 42 4.64 -5.26 1.84
N MET A 43 4.40 -3.96 1.73
CA MET A 43 5.36 -3.01 1.15
C MET A 43 6.66 -2.94 1.94
N THR A 44 6.60 -2.89 3.29
CA THR A 44 7.83 -2.94 4.12
C THR A 44 8.63 -4.22 3.85
N ASN A 45 7.97 -5.37 3.80
CA ASN A 45 8.66 -6.64 3.55
C ASN A 45 9.33 -6.66 2.16
N LYS A 46 8.67 -6.13 1.13
CA LYS A 46 9.26 -6.02 -0.21
C LYS A 46 10.42 -5.04 -0.24
N ALA A 47 10.29 -3.88 0.41
CA ALA A 47 11.37 -2.92 0.53
C ALA A 47 12.59 -3.53 1.24
N SER A 48 12.39 -4.22 2.36
CA SER A 48 13.47 -4.92 3.06
C SER A 48 14.10 -6.03 2.22
N LEU A 49 13.31 -6.76 1.42
CA LEU A 49 13.86 -7.74 0.48
C LEU A 49 14.75 -7.05 -0.56
N LEU A 50 14.28 -5.96 -1.19
CA LEU A 50 15.09 -5.17 -2.13
C LEU A 50 16.37 -4.65 -1.48
N GLU A 51 16.32 -4.19 -0.22
CA GLU A 51 17.51 -3.79 0.54
C GLU A 51 18.51 -4.93 0.69
N THR A 52 18.06 -6.17 0.88
CA THR A 52 18.97 -7.33 0.98
C THR A 52 19.64 -7.72 -0.34
N LEU A 53 19.12 -7.23 -1.47
CA LEU A 53 19.68 -7.46 -2.80
C LEU A 53 20.71 -6.38 -3.21
N VAL A 54 20.87 -5.34 -2.38
CA VAL A 54 21.90 -4.32 -2.59
C VAL A 54 23.18 -4.76 -1.87
N GLU A 55 24.26 -4.89 -2.62
CA GLU A 55 25.60 -5.10 -2.08
C GLU A 55 26.43 -3.82 -2.26
N GLU A 56 27.02 -3.29 -1.19
CA GLU A 56 27.89 -2.11 -1.24
C GLU A 56 29.27 -2.48 -0.72
N ASP A 57 30.30 -2.31 -1.56
CA ASP A 57 31.70 -2.44 -1.19
C ASP A 57 32.43 -1.08 -1.24
N GLU A 58 33.75 -1.06 -1.00
CA GLU A 58 34.52 0.20 -0.98
C GLU A 58 34.59 0.91 -2.34
N GLN A 59 34.23 0.24 -3.44
CA GLN A 59 34.45 0.69 -4.81
C GLN A 59 33.15 0.79 -5.62
N GLU A 60 32.16 -0.06 -5.36
CA GLU A 60 30.95 -0.21 -6.16
C GLU A 60 29.71 -0.54 -5.29
N VAL A 61 28.54 -0.18 -5.81
CA VAL A 61 27.24 -0.63 -5.30
C VAL A 61 26.64 -1.49 -6.40
N ASP A 62 26.36 -2.73 -6.09
CA ASP A 62 25.75 -3.70 -7.00
C ASP A 62 24.32 -4.05 -6.56
N PHE A 63 23.51 -4.51 -7.50
CA PHE A 63 22.13 -4.91 -7.26
C PHE A 63 21.81 -6.22 -7.96
N ASP A 64 21.78 -7.29 -7.19
CA ASP A 64 21.47 -8.63 -7.68
C ASP A 64 19.95 -8.84 -7.77
N PHE A 65 19.32 -8.13 -8.72
CA PHE A 65 17.90 -8.35 -8.99
C PHE A 65 17.67 -9.68 -9.69
N ALA A 66 16.94 -10.57 -9.03
CA ALA A 66 16.48 -11.81 -9.62
C ALA A 66 14.97 -11.73 -9.86
N GLY A 67 14.58 -11.26 -11.04
CA GLY A 67 13.18 -11.10 -11.46
C GLY A 67 12.33 -12.35 -11.37
N GLU A 68 12.94 -13.54 -11.43
CA GLU A 68 12.26 -14.82 -11.16
C GLU A 68 11.61 -14.87 -9.77
N PHE A 69 12.16 -14.17 -8.78
CA PHE A 69 11.64 -14.14 -7.41
C PHE A 69 10.71 -12.95 -7.13
N MET A 70 10.72 -11.92 -7.99
CA MET A 70 9.85 -10.74 -7.88
C MET A 70 9.21 -10.37 -9.23
N PRO A 71 8.42 -11.28 -9.84
CA PRO A 71 7.87 -11.09 -11.18
C PRO A 71 6.90 -9.92 -11.29
N GLU A 72 6.37 -9.40 -10.17
CA GLU A 72 5.55 -8.18 -10.14
C GLU A 72 6.26 -6.93 -10.67
N PHE A 73 7.60 -6.92 -10.69
CA PHE A 73 8.41 -5.80 -11.19
C PHE A 73 8.86 -5.97 -12.65
N GLU A 74 8.50 -7.08 -13.29
CA GLU A 74 8.75 -7.38 -14.71
C GLU A 74 7.45 -7.58 -15.51
N GLY A 75 6.38 -8.01 -14.83
CA GLY A 75 5.11 -8.40 -15.43
C GLY A 75 4.25 -7.23 -15.91
N LYS A 76 3.48 -7.46 -16.98
CA LYS A 76 2.51 -6.49 -17.51
C LYS A 76 1.16 -6.52 -16.80
N GLU A 77 0.82 -7.62 -16.15
CA GLU A 77 -0.45 -7.76 -15.43
C GLU A 77 -0.26 -7.32 -13.98
N ASN A 78 -0.98 -6.28 -13.57
CA ASN A 78 -0.86 -5.66 -12.25
C ASN A 78 0.59 -5.30 -11.87
N PRO A 79 1.29 -4.50 -12.69
CA PRO A 79 2.68 -4.12 -12.42
C PRO A 79 2.79 -3.41 -11.06
N GLU A 80 3.85 -3.73 -10.34
CA GLU A 80 4.34 -2.97 -9.20
C GLU A 80 5.61 -2.21 -9.60
N TYR A 81 6.04 -1.26 -8.79
CA TYR A 81 7.12 -0.35 -9.15
C TYR A 81 8.07 -0.15 -7.98
N TYR A 82 9.37 -0.14 -8.25
CA TYR A 82 10.37 0.34 -7.31
C TYR A 82 11.38 1.23 -8.01
N GLN A 83 12.01 2.08 -7.22
CA GLN A 83 13.14 2.88 -7.65
C GLN A 83 14.07 3.04 -6.45
N LEU A 84 15.37 2.81 -6.66
CA LEU A 84 16.41 2.91 -5.66
C LEU A 84 17.27 4.14 -5.97
N TRP A 85 17.72 4.83 -4.93
CA TRP A 85 18.59 5.99 -5.06
C TRP A 85 19.88 5.79 -4.26
N HIS A 86 21.02 6.07 -4.90
CA HIS A 86 22.32 6.11 -4.26
C HIS A 86 22.99 7.46 -4.55
N LYS A 87 23.56 8.12 -3.52
CA LYS A 87 24.23 9.45 -3.65
C LYS A 87 23.42 10.48 -4.45
N ASN A 88 22.11 10.56 -4.20
CA ASN A 88 21.14 11.44 -4.88
C ASN A 88 20.91 11.19 -6.37
N LYS A 89 21.37 10.05 -6.90
CA LYS A 89 21.09 9.61 -8.26
C LYS A 89 20.22 8.37 -8.20
N VAL A 90 19.42 8.16 -9.24
CA VAL A 90 18.73 6.89 -9.43
C VAL A 90 19.81 5.83 -9.64
N PHE A 91 19.78 4.81 -8.80
CA PHE A 91 20.68 3.68 -8.85
C PHE A 91 20.06 2.58 -9.70
N GLU A 92 18.85 2.17 -9.36
CA GLU A 92 18.11 1.13 -10.08
C GLU A 92 16.61 1.43 -10.10
N LYS A 93 15.87 0.86 -11.05
CA LYS A 93 14.41 0.96 -11.13
C LYS A 93 13.78 -0.26 -11.80
N SER A 94 12.57 -0.61 -11.41
CA SER A 94 11.83 -1.75 -11.99
C SER A 94 11.58 -1.61 -13.50
N ASP A 95 11.65 -2.73 -14.23
CA ASP A 95 11.36 -2.79 -15.67
C ASP A 95 9.94 -2.31 -16.02
N THR A 96 8.98 -2.55 -15.13
CA THR A 96 7.59 -2.08 -15.26
C THR A 96 7.46 -0.57 -15.35
N LEU A 97 8.39 0.22 -14.80
CA LEU A 97 8.38 1.69 -14.93
C LEU A 97 8.62 2.12 -16.38
N ALA A 98 9.35 1.32 -17.16
CA ALA A 98 9.60 1.62 -18.58
C ALA A 98 8.36 1.41 -19.47
N LEU A 99 7.30 0.78 -18.95
CA LEU A 99 6.06 0.55 -19.69
C LEU A 99 5.18 1.80 -19.83
N PHE A 100 5.46 2.86 -19.08
CA PHE A 100 4.62 4.05 -18.99
C PHE A 100 5.41 5.34 -19.28
N GLU A 101 4.71 6.41 -19.68
CA GLU A 101 5.32 7.72 -19.94
C GLU A 101 5.93 8.32 -18.67
N VAL A 102 5.29 8.12 -17.53
CA VAL A 102 5.81 8.47 -16.20
C VAL A 102 6.69 7.33 -15.72
N ASN A 103 8.01 7.47 -15.86
CA ASN A 103 8.98 6.41 -15.61
C ASN A 103 9.93 6.70 -14.42
N GLU A 104 9.55 7.67 -13.59
CA GLU A 104 10.24 8.07 -12.37
C GLU A 104 9.23 8.24 -11.23
N LEU A 105 9.59 7.71 -10.06
CA LEU A 105 8.84 7.86 -8.82
C LEU A 105 9.31 9.09 -8.04
N PRO A 106 8.40 9.79 -7.34
CA PRO A 106 8.77 10.91 -6.48
C PRO A 106 9.62 10.42 -5.31
N ARG A 107 10.80 11.00 -5.09
CA ARG A 107 11.64 10.64 -3.95
C ARG A 107 11.09 11.22 -2.64
N LEU A 108 10.90 10.38 -1.63
CA LEU A 108 10.56 10.82 -0.27
C LEU A 108 11.82 11.12 0.54
N THR A 109 11.79 12.21 1.33
CA THR A 109 12.81 12.47 2.34
C THR A 109 12.42 11.81 3.65
N VAL A 110 13.16 10.76 4.01
CA VAL A 110 13.00 9.97 5.24
C VAL A 110 14.28 10.06 6.08
N ASN A 111 14.14 10.03 7.40
CA ASN A 111 15.30 9.92 8.28
C ASN A 111 15.79 8.47 8.30
N LEU A 112 17.03 8.27 8.72
CA LEU A 112 17.59 6.92 8.87
C LEU A 112 16.77 6.10 9.88
N GLY A 113 16.35 4.89 9.49
CA GLY A 113 15.53 4.01 10.32
C GLY A 113 14.03 4.34 10.36
N GLU A 114 13.57 5.32 9.57
CA GLU A 114 12.15 5.65 9.43
C GLU A 114 11.63 5.28 8.04
N SER A 115 10.36 4.88 7.97
CA SER A 115 9.63 4.66 6.72
C SER A 115 8.45 5.64 6.64
N LYS A 116 8.09 6.10 5.43
CA LYS A 116 6.95 7.01 5.24
C LYS A 116 6.02 6.52 4.15
N PHE A 117 4.83 6.14 4.56
CA PHE A 117 3.78 5.77 3.62
C PHE A 117 3.09 7.00 3.05
N LYS A 118 2.88 7.01 1.73
CA LYS A 118 2.15 8.07 1.03
C LYS A 118 1.27 7.51 -0.06
N ASN A 119 0.02 7.96 -0.14
CA ASN A 119 -0.84 7.67 -1.27
C ASN A 119 -0.37 8.47 -2.49
N ILE A 120 -0.25 7.81 -3.64
CA ILE A 120 0.20 8.40 -4.90
C ILE A 120 -0.68 7.92 -6.06
N THR A 121 -0.60 8.62 -7.18
CA THR A 121 -1.03 8.06 -8.46
C THR A 121 0.15 7.30 -9.05
N LEU A 122 -0.04 6.01 -9.31
CA LEU A 122 0.97 5.15 -9.89
C LEU A 122 1.23 5.53 -11.37
N PRO A 123 2.37 5.13 -11.95
CA PRO A 123 2.69 5.31 -13.37
C PRO A 123 1.59 4.89 -14.35
N ASP A 124 0.83 3.86 -14.02
CA ASP A 124 -0.30 3.35 -14.81
C ASP A 124 -1.62 4.12 -14.62
N GLY A 125 -1.62 5.17 -13.79
CA GLY A 125 -2.80 5.98 -13.47
C GLY A 125 -3.67 5.43 -12.34
N ARG A 126 -3.37 4.24 -11.78
CA ARG A 126 -4.12 3.70 -10.64
C ARG A 126 -3.81 4.49 -9.37
N SER A 127 -4.78 4.53 -8.45
CA SER A 127 -4.48 4.93 -7.08
C SER A 127 -3.62 3.87 -6.41
N GLY A 128 -2.51 4.28 -5.84
CA GLY A 128 -1.60 3.40 -5.12
C GLY A 128 -0.99 4.09 -3.93
N ARG A 129 0.01 3.42 -3.37
CA ARG A 129 0.70 3.86 -2.17
C ARG A 129 2.17 3.51 -2.32
N MET A 130 3.02 4.32 -1.72
CA MET A 130 4.48 4.17 -1.72
C MET A 130 5.00 4.22 -0.29
N ILE A 131 6.17 3.63 -0.07
CA ILE A 131 6.96 3.65 1.17
C ILE A 131 8.29 4.38 0.96
#